data_AF-A0A1L5KMQ4-F1
#
_entry.id   AF-A0A1L5KMQ4-F1
#
_cell.length_a   1.000
_cell.length_b   1.000
_cell.length_c   1.000
_cell.angle_alpha   90.00
_cell.angle_beta   90.00
_cell.angle_gamma   90.00
#
_symmetry.space_group_name_H-M   'P 1'
#
loop_
_entity.id
_entity.type
_entity.pdbx_description
1 polymer ?
#
loop_
_entity_poly.entity_id
_entity_poly.type
_entity_poly.pdbx_seq_one_letter_code
_entity_poly.pdbx_strand_id
1 'polypeptide(L)' 'MADYQGKNVVIIGLGLTGLSCVDFFLARGVTPRVMDTRMT' A
#
# COMPACT_ATOMS: atom_id res chain seq x y z
N MET A 1 -8.61 -0.15 16.49
CA MET A 1 -8.21 -0.32 15.08
C MET A 1 -7.42 0.92 14.67
N ALA A 2 -6.27 0.75 14.03
CA ALA A 2 -5.46 1.90 13.60
C ALA A 2 -6.15 2.64 12.45
N ASP A 3 -6.39 3.93 12.65
CA ASP A 3 -6.95 4.82 11.64
C ASP A 3 -5.85 5.24 10.66
N TYR A 4 -5.96 4.76 9.42
CA TYR A 4 -5.01 5.05 8.34
C TYR A 4 -5.58 6.07 7.33
N GLN A 5 -6.83 6.50 7.50
CA GLN A 5 -7.43 7.54 6.66
C GLN A 5 -6.68 8.85 6.88
N GLY A 6 -6.25 9.48 5.78
CA GLY A 6 -5.47 10.72 5.81
C GLY A 6 -3.98 10.57 6.17
N LYS A 7 -3.47 9.34 6.34
CA LYS A 7 -2.03 9.11 6.56
C LYS A 7 -1.33 8.73 5.25
N ASN A 8 -0.12 9.25 5.06
CA ASN A 8 0.74 8.88 3.94
C ASN A 8 1.30 7.47 4.16
N VAL A 9 0.65 6.46 3.58
CA VAL A 9 1.12 5.06 3.59
C VAL A 9 1.96 4.82 2.35
N VAL A 10 3.18 4.31 2.53
CA VAL A 10 4.06 3.92 1.42
C VAL A 10 4.26 2.41 1.46
N ILE A 11 4.00 1.73 0.33
CA ILE A 11 4.23 0.29 0.15
C ILE A 11 5.49 0.12 -0.68
N ILE A 12 6.50 -0.53 -0.11
CA ILE A 12 7.78 -0.78 -0.77
C ILE A 12 7.82 -2.25 -1.21
N GLY A 13 7.84 -2.46 -2.53
CA GLY A 13 7.82 -3.79 -3.16
C GLY A 13 6.40 -4.28 -3.52
N LEU A 14 6.17 -4.53 -4.81
CA LEU A 14 4.95 -5.11 -5.39
C LEU A 14 5.11 -6.63 -5.58
N GLY A 15 5.38 -7.33 -4.48
CA GLY A 15 5.23 -8.79 -4.45
C GLY A 15 3.76 -9.21 -4.35
N LEU A 16 3.54 -10.52 -4.21
CA LEU A 16 2.21 -11.08 -3.90
C LEU A 16 1.60 -10.43 -2.64
N THR A 17 2.43 -10.21 -1.61
CA THR A 17 2.05 -9.52 -0.37
C THR A 17 1.84 -8.03 -0.55
N GLY A 18 2.63 -7.38 -1.41
CA GLY A 18 2.51 -5.96 -1.72
C GLY A 18 1.17 -5.63 -2.37
N LEU A 19 0.73 -6.46 -3.31
CA LEU A 19 -0.59 -6.36 -3.94
C LEU A 19 -1.72 -6.52 -2.92
N SER A 20 -1.64 -7.51 -2.02
CA SER A 20 -2.64 -7.68 -0.95
C SER A 20 -2.69 -6.50 0.02
N CYS A 21 -1.54 -5.88 0.32
CA CYS A 21 -1.49 -4.65 1.12
C CYS A 21 -2.19 -3.50 0.40
N VAL A 22 -1.95 -3.32 -0.91
CA VAL A 22 -2.62 -2.28 -1.70
C VAL A 22 -4.14 -2.47 -1.65
N ASP A 23 -4.64 -3.68 -1.90
CA ASP A 23 -6.06 -4.00 -1.88
C ASP A 23 -6.70 -3.73 -0.51
N PHE A 24 -6.03 -4.13 0.57
CA PHE A 24 -6.46 -3.84 1.94
C PHE A 24 -6.58 -2.35 2.25
N PHE A 25 -5.64 -1.54 1.77
CA PHE A 25 -5.68 -0.08 1.96
C PHE A 25 -6.73 0.59 1.08
N LEU A 26 -6.88 0.13 -0.17
CA LEU A 26 -7.91 0.61 -1.09
C LEU A 26 -9.31 0.33 -0.56
N ALA A 27 -9.57 -0.87 -0.05
CA ALA A 27 -10.86 -1.24 0.57
C ALA A 27 -11.21 -0.37 1.80
N ARG A 28 -10.22 0.29 2.40
CA ARG A 28 -10.39 1.20 3.55
C ARG A 28 -10.46 2.68 3.16
N GLY A 29 -10.44 2.98 1.86
CA GLY A 29 -10.44 4.35 1.33
C GLY A 29 -9.12 5.09 1.51
N VAL A 30 -8.02 4.36 1.73
CA VAL A 30 -6.67 4.92 1.81
C VAL A 30 -6.01 4.77 0.45
N THR A 31 -5.39 5.83 -0.06
CA THR A 31 -4.58 5.79 -1.28
C THR A 31 -3.11 5.57 -0.94
N PRO A 32 -2.61 4.31 -0.91
CA PRO A 32 -1.20 4.06 -0.63
C PRO A 32 -0.33 4.50 -1.81
N ARG A 33 0.84 5.06 -1.51
CA ARG A 33 1.89 5.30 -2.51
C ARG A 33 2.72 4.04 -2.65
N VAL A 34 2.92 3.57 -3.87
CA VAL A 34 3.71 2.37 -4.12
C VAL A 34 5.08 2.74 -4.67
N MET A 35 6.13 2.13 -4.11
CA MET A 35 7.51 2.24 -4.57
C MET A 35 8.05 0.83 -4.77
N ASP A 36 8.15 0.38 -6.01
CA ASP A 36 8.74 -0.92 -6.32
C ASP A 36 10.21 -0.75 -6.76
N THR A 37 11.10 -1.52 -6.14
CA THR A 37 12.54 -1.51 -6.42
C THR A 37 12.97 -2.61 -7.39
N ARG A 38 12.02 -3.38 -7.95
CA ARG A 38 12.31 -4.45 -8.94
C ARG A 38 12.31 -3.93 -10.37
N MET A 39 12.40 -2.61 -10.56
CA MET A 39 12.80 -2.02 -11.84
C MET A 39 14.31 -2.21 -12.06
N THR A 40 14.69 -3.44 -12.44
CA THR A 40 15.98 -3.73 -13.09
C THR A 40 15.72 -4.59 -14.31
#